data_AF-A0A2A2QXE1-F1
#
_entry.id   AF-A0A2A2QXE1-F1
#
_cell.length_a   1.000
_cell.length_b   1.000
_cell.length_c   1.000
_cell.angle_alpha   90.00
_cell.angle_beta   90.00
_cell.angle_gamma   90.00
#
_symmetry.space_group_name_H-M   'P 1'
#
loop_
_entity.id
_entity.type
_entity.pdbx_description
1 polymer ?
#
loop_
_entity_poly.entity_id
_entity_poly.type
_entity_poly.pdbx_seq_one_letter_code
_entity_poly.pdbx_strand_id
1 'polypeptide(L)'
;MISRRDFLLAVSGPLLGGGCALDSRASPAWGKADAIARRDGGRGWAAWLGGSRVAGWQIGQEGPALSITKSLAALAAAKAAGEGWLSDREAVVATIREWSGDPRKSRITVGLLLQQTAGLEAGVAALYRNPADKGRNAIALRAVDEPGRVFRYGPACWEVLAELMHRKLAVRGDSLEGFLHRAVMSPLGLSSPKWRSDGMGRFYLSTGAELSVGELGKLGRAIAALLRGESAGGIDAASFAAMARPSAVNPMFGGGLWRNGHARKAGAVEIEVEDALDPPRNSEFWKSACLSLKHSTDLVALIGSSGRRVLIWPSQDRVVARLGVAASWKDRPFLEALG
;
A
#
# COMPACT_ATOMS: atom_id res chain seq x y z
N MET A 1 -22.01 -13.38 1.33
CA MET A 1 -20.60 -13.18 1.73
C MET A 1 -20.31 -11.69 1.67
N ILE A 2 -19.86 -11.05 2.76
CA ILE A 2 -19.57 -9.59 2.77
C ILE A 2 -18.31 -9.33 1.94
N SER A 3 -18.32 -8.31 1.07
CA SER A 3 -17.13 -7.97 0.27
C SER A 3 -16.00 -7.46 1.17
N ARG A 4 -14.73 -7.62 0.75
CA ARG A 4 -13.58 -7.08 1.52
C ARG A 4 -13.73 -5.60 1.80
N ARG A 5 -14.22 -4.84 0.82
CA ARG A 5 -14.38 -3.40 0.96
C ARG A 5 -15.43 -3.06 2.02
N ASP A 6 -16.55 -3.77 2.03
CA ASP A 6 -17.61 -3.55 3.01
C ASP A 6 -17.16 -4.00 4.41
N PHE A 7 -16.37 -5.09 4.49
CA PHE A 7 -15.74 -5.50 5.74
C PHE A 7 -14.79 -4.42 6.28
N LEU A 8 -13.92 -3.86 5.42
CA LEU A 8 -12.99 -2.80 5.82
C LEU A 8 -13.69 -1.51 6.22
N LEU A 9 -14.78 -1.15 5.52
CA LEU A 9 -15.65 -0.02 5.89
C LEU A 9 -16.22 -0.20 7.31
N ALA A 10 -16.73 -1.40 7.62
CA ALA A 10 -17.32 -1.70 8.92
C ALA A 10 -16.31 -1.59 10.08
N VAL A 11 -15.04 -1.99 9.87
CA VAL A 11 -14.00 -1.96 10.91
C VAL A 11 -13.23 -0.63 10.97
N SER A 12 -13.47 0.31 10.05
CA SER A 12 -12.82 1.63 10.09
C SER A 12 -13.46 2.64 11.05
N GLY A 13 -14.60 2.31 11.69
CA GLY A 13 -15.29 3.17 12.66
C GLY A 13 -15.79 4.51 12.07
N PRO A 14 -16.71 5.20 12.75
CA PRO A 14 -17.10 6.56 12.36
C PRO A 14 -15.97 7.54 12.69
N LEU A 15 -15.55 8.33 11.71
CA LEU A 15 -14.56 9.40 11.89
C LEU A 15 -15.26 10.75 11.92
N LEU A 16 -15.07 11.48 13.02
CA LEU A 16 -15.63 12.81 13.25
C LEU A 16 -15.38 13.74 12.05
N GLY A 17 -16.45 14.41 11.61
CA GLY A 17 -16.44 15.35 10.51
C GLY A 17 -15.82 16.67 10.94
N GLY A 18 -14.64 17.00 10.41
CA GLY A 18 -14.13 18.37 10.42
C GLY A 18 -14.83 19.18 9.34
N GLY A 19 -15.34 20.36 9.70
CA GLY A 19 -16.12 21.23 8.81
C GLY A 19 -15.36 21.65 7.55
N CYS A 20 -16.13 21.91 6.49
CA CYS A 20 -15.63 22.38 5.20
C CYS A 20 -15.09 23.82 5.31
N ALA A 21 -13.79 23.97 5.53
CA ALA A 21 -13.07 25.17 5.12
C ALA A 21 -12.80 25.09 3.60
N LEU A 22 -13.42 26.00 2.86
CA LEU A 22 -13.18 26.24 1.45
C LEU A 22 -11.89 27.04 1.33
N ASP A 23 -10.85 26.45 0.76
CA ASP A 23 -9.65 27.19 0.38
C ASP A 23 -9.39 27.06 -1.12
N SER A 24 -9.56 28.20 -1.77
CA SER A 24 -9.19 28.70 -3.11
C SER A 24 -9.22 27.82 -4.39
N ARG A 25 -9.82 28.45 -5.41
CA ARG A 25 -10.04 28.11 -6.84
C ARG A 25 -9.03 27.15 -7.46
N ALA A 26 -9.51 25.95 -7.80
CA ALA A 26 -8.83 25.07 -8.74
C ALA A 26 -8.70 25.74 -10.11
N SER A 27 -7.53 25.65 -10.73
CA SER A 27 -7.37 25.94 -12.17
C SER A 27 -8.36 25.11 -12.99
N PRO A 28 -8.90 25.60 -14.13
CA PRO A 28 -9.83 24.85 -14.99
C PRO A 28 -9.37 23.43 -15.31
N ALA A 29 -8.05 23.21 -15.41
CA ALA A 29 -7.43 21.91 -15.68
C ALA A 29 -7.77 20.83 -14.63
N TRP A 30 -8.05 21.21 -13.38
CA TRP A 30 -8.34 20.28 -12.29
C TRP A 30 -9.83 20.23 -11.91
N GLY A 31 -10.68 21.04 -12.56
CA GLY A 31 -12.08 21.21 -12.16
C GLY A 31 -12.89 19.92 -12.21
N LYS A 32 -12.66 19.06 -13.21
CA LYS A 32 -13.33 17.75 -13.32
C LYS A 32 -12.91 16.81 -12.18
N ALA A 33 -11.61 16.74 -11.89
CA ALA A 33 -11.09 15.90 -10.81
C ALA A 33 -11.57 16.39 -9.44
N ASP A 34 -11.60 17.71 -9.22
CA ASP A 34 -12.14 18.32 -8.00
C ASP A 34 -13.62 17.96 -7.80
N ALA A 35 -14.43 18.08 -8.85
CA ALA A 35 -15.85 17.73 -8.82
C ALA A 35 -16.09 16.25 -8.48
N ILE A 36 -15.32 15.34 -9.09
CA ILE A 36 -15.38 13.90 -8.76
C ILE A 36 -14.95 13.66 -7.31
N ALA A 37 -13.85 14.28 -6.87
CA ALA A 37 -13.37 14.11 -5.51
C ALA A 37 -14.41 14.53 -4.48
N ARG A 38 -15.10 15.66 -4.69
CA ARG A 38 -16.18 16.17 -3.81
C ARG A 38 -17.42 15.28 -3.82
N ARG A 39 -17.90 14.89 -5.00
CA ARG A 39 -19.14 14.12 -5.14
C ARG A 39 -19.01 12.71 -4.56
N ASP A 40 -17.87 12.07 -4.74
CA ASP A 40 -17.73 10.63 -4.50
C ASP A 40 -17.11 10.32 -3.13
N GLY A 41 -17.53 11.04 -2.10
CA GLY A 41 -17.16 10.80 -0.70
C GLY A 41 -15.76 11.29 -0.31
N GLY A 42 -15.25 12.34 -0.96
CA GLY A 42 -13.97 12.95 -0.59
C GLY A 42 -14.03 13.59 0.79
N ARG A 43 -12.96 13.43 1.55
CA ARG A 43 -12.70 14.12 2.82
C ARG A 43 -11.59 15.16 2.66
N GLY A 44 -10.74 14.97 1.66
CA GLY A 44 -9.77 15.94 1.18
C GLY A 44 -9.02 15.37 -0.02
N TRP A 45 -8.50 16.23 -0.86
CA TRP A 45 -7.60 15.82 -1.94
C TRP A 45 -6.66 16.97 -2.30
N ALA A 46 -5.55 16.64 -2.93
CA ALA A 46 -4.65 17.64 -3.50
C ALA A 46 -3.78 17.05 -4.60
N ALA A 47 -3.29 17.94 -5.45
CA ALA A 47 -2.35 17.64 -6.52
C ALA A 47 -1.08 18.49 -6.34
N TRP A 48 0.06 17.88 -6.63
CA TRP A 48 1.38 18.50 -6.61
C TRP A 48 2.08 18.28 -7.95
N LEU A 49 2.78 19.32 -8.41
CA LEU A 49 3.79 19.26 -9.47
C LEU A 49 5.12 19.68 -8.82
N GLY A 50 6.07 18.74 -8.77
CA GLY A 50 7.21 18.78 -7.89
C GLY A 50 6.84 19.07 -6.44
N GLY A 51 7.53 20.02 -5.82
CA GLY A 51 7.26 20.43 -4.43
C GLY A 51 5.99 21.25 -4.25
N SER A 52 5.42 21.79 -5.33
CA SER A 52 4.37 22.81 -5.28
C SER A 52 2.98 22.21 -5.39
N ARG A 53 2.10 22.58 -4.46
CA ARG A 53 0.67 22.28 -4.57
C ARG A 53 0.06 23.12 -5.69
N VAL A 54 -0.65 22.46 -6.62
CA VAL A 54 -1.32 23.13 -7.75
C VAL A 54 -2.85 23.08 -7.67
N ALA A 55 -3.41 22.17 -6.87
CA ALA A 55 -4.85 22.09 -6.59
C ALA A 55 -5.10 21.34 -5.28
N GLY A 56 -6.29 21.51 -4.70
CA GLY A 56 -6.75 20.69 -3.58
C GLY A 56 -7.51 21.45 -2.50
N TRP A 57 -8.07 20.71 -1.55
CA TRP A 57 -8.77 21.21 -0.36
C TRP A 57 -8.63 20.24 0.80
N GLN A 58 -8.83 20.75 2.03
CA GLN A 58 -8.75 19.95 3.27
C GLN A 58 -7.46 19.13 3.38
N ILE A 59 -6.32 19.78 3.18
CA ILE A 59 -5.01 19.09 3.12
C ILE A 59 -4.60 18.52 4.47
N GLY A 60 -4.97 19.22 5.55
CA GLY A 60 -4.78 18.77 6.91
C GLY A 60 -5.81 17.73 7.36
N GLN A 61 -6.81 17.38 6.53
CA GLN A 61 -7.73 16.30 6.87
C GLN A 61 -6.93 15.01 6.99
N GLU A 62 -7.05 14.39 8.15
CA GLU A 62 -6.41 13.14 8.51
C GLU A 62 -7.43 11.99 8.55
N GLY A 63 -6.98 10.79 8.29
CA GLY A 63 -7.78 9.59 8.49
C GLY A 63 -7.01 8.33 8.11
N PRO A 64 -7.64 7.15 8.26
CA PRO A 64 -7.00 5.88 7.99
C PRO A 64 -6.61 5.81 6.52
N ALA A 65 -5.34 5.51 6.25
CA ALA A 65 -4.82 5.30 4.90
C ALA A 65 -5.20 3.90 4.37
N LEU A 66 -5.66 3.01 5.25
CA LEU A 66 -5.99 1.61 4.96
C LEU A 66 -4.85 0.94 4.19
N SER A 67 -5.12 0.26 3.07
CA SER A 67 -4.10 -0.51 2.35
C SER A 67 -2.91 0.30 1.84
N ILE A 68 -2.95 1.64 1.83
CA ILE A 68 -1.76 2.47 1.57
C ILE A 68 -0.65 2.19 2.61
N THR A 69 -1.00 1.76 3.83
CA THR A 69 -0.04 1.34 4.89
C THR A 69 0.96 0.30 4.40
N LYS A 70 0.58 -0.57 3.46
CA LYS A 70 1.47 -1.59 2.87
C LYS A 70 2.70 -0.97 2.20
N SER A 71 2.56 0.22 1.64
CA SER A 71 3.67 0.95 1.03
C SER A 71 4.67 1.42 2.09
N LEU A 72 4.20 1.85 3.27
CA LEU A 72 5.08 2.18 4.41
C LEU A 72 5.80 0.93 4.94
N ALA A 73 5.12 -0.22 4.98
CA ALA A 73 5.76 -1.49 5.32
C ALA A 73 6.84 -1.89 4.31
N ALA A 74 6.61 -1.66 3.01
CA ALA A 74 7.63 -1.90 1.98
C ALA A 74 8.81 -0.94 2.09
N LEU A 75 8.58 0.34 2.43
CA LEU A 75 9.65 1.30 2.73
C LEU A 75 10.47 0.87 3.97
N ALA A 76 9.83 0.32 5.00
CA ALA A 76 10.51 -0.24 6.15
C ALA A 76 11.38 -1.45 5.77
N ALA A 77 10.86 -2.36 4.95
CA ALA A 77 11.63 -3.48 4.41
C ALA A 77 12.81 -3.00 3.54
N ALA A 78 12.61 -1.97 2.71
CA ALA A 78 13.66 -1.37 1.90
C ALA A 78 14.75 -0.72 2.76
N LYS A 79 14.36 0.00 3.82
CA LYS A 79 15.29 0.58 4.78
C LYS A 79 16.11 -0.49 5.48
N ALA A 80 15.45 -1.56 5.94
CA ALA A 80 16.09 -2.71 6.57
C ALA A 80 17.08 -3.43 5.64
N ALA A 81 16.76 -3.48 4.34
CA ALA A 81 17.64 -4.03 3.31
C ALA A 81 18.88 -3.17 3.06
N GLY A 82 18.71 -1.86 2.99
CA GLY A 82 19.82 -0.92 2.88
C GLY A 82 20.73 -0.93 4.11
N GLU A 83 20.19 -1.27 5.29
CA GLU A 83 20.95 -1.50 6.52
C GLU A 83 21.53 -2.92 6.63
N GLY A 84 21.30 -3.79 5.64
CA GLY A 84 21.94 -5.10 5.51
C GLY A 84 21.39 -6.20 6.41
N TRP A 85 20.23 -6.02 7.05
CA TRP A 85 19.67 -7.02 7.98
C TRP A 85 18.38 -7.71 7.52
N LEU A 86 17.84 -7.28 6.38
CA LEU A 86 16.72 -7.91 5.69
C LEU A 86 17.06 -8.09 4.19
N SER A 87 16.54 -9.12 3.54
CA SER A 87 16.72 -9.32 2.09
C SER A 87 15.45 -9.88 1.47
N ASP A 88 15.10 -9.45 0.24
CA ASP A 88 13.94 -9.99 -0.50
C ASP A 88 14.07 -11.49 -0.77
N ARG A 89 15.31 -12.01 -0.79
CA ARG A 89 15.59 -13.42 -1.06
C ARG A 89 15.67 -14.27 0.20
N GLU A 90 15.72 -13.66 1.39
CA GLU A 90 15.85 -14.44 2.61
C GLU A 90 14.61 -15.30 2.84
N ALA A 91 14.84 -16.54 3.27
CA ALA A 91 13.76 -17.43 3.66
C ALA A 91 13.16 -16.95 4.99
N VAL A 92 11.85 -16.75 5.03
CA VAL A 92 11.14 -16.29 6.23
C VAL A 92 11.34 -17.25 7.39
N VAL A 93 11.45 -18.55 7.09
CA VAL A 93 11.71 -19.62 8.05
C VAL A 93 13.05 -19.49 8.79
N ALA A 94 14.00 -18.67 8.29
CA ALA A 94 15.23 -18.39 9.02
C ALA A 94 14.98 -17.66 10.36
N THR A 95 13.83 -16.99 10.49
CA THR A 95 13.40 -16.32 11.73
C THR A 95 12.08 -16.89 12.27
N ILE A 96 11.13 -17.25 11.39
CA ILE A 96 9.88 -17.91 11.76
C ILE A 96 10.06 -19.43 11.71
N ARG A 97 10.76 -19.97 12.72
CA ARG A 97 11.17 -21.38 12.78
C ARG A 97 9.99 -22.35 12.87
N GLU A 98 8.83 -21.87 13.27
CA GLU A 98 7.55 -22.59 13.29
C GLU A 98 7.16 -23.13 11.91
N TRP A 99 7.72 -22.59 10.83
CA TRP A 99 7.45 -23.02 9.45
C TRP A 99 8.40 -24.12 8.93
N SER A 100 9.39 -24.53 9.72
CA SER A 100 10.44 -25.49 9.28
C SER A 100 9.89 -26.84 8.84
N GLY A 101 8.84 -27.34 9.49
CA GLY A 101 8.19 -28.61 9.14
C GLY A 101 7.14 -28.52 8.04
N ASP A 102 6.75 -27.31 7.61
CA ASP A 102 5.74 -27.13 6.56
C ASP A 102 6.42 -27.05 5.18
N PRO A 103 6.13 -27.98 4.25
CA PRO A 103 6.82 -28.07 2.97
C PRO A 103 6.59 -26.84 2.08
N ARG A 104 5.47 -26.12 2.22
CA ARG A 104 5.21 -24.89 1.47
C ARG A 104 5.80 -23.69 2.19
N LYS A 105 5.50 -23.52 3.48
CA LYS A 105 5.90 -22.32 4.22
C LYS A 105 7.41 -22.19 4.39
N SER A 106 8.14 -23.31 4.49
CA SER A 106 9.61 -23.32 4.54
C SER A 106 10.27 -22.71 3.29
N ARG A 107 9.57 -22.63 2.15
CA ARG A 107 10.06 -22.02 0.90
C ARG A 107 9.68 -20.55 0.72
N ILE A 108 8.90 -19.97 1.63
CA ILE A 108 8.46 -18.57 1.51
C ILE A 108 9.63 -17.63 1.78
N THR A 109 9.83 -16.66 0.89
CA THR A 109 10.81 -15.56 1.07
C THR A 109 10.12 -14.24 1.38
N VAL A 110 10.88 -13.25 1.86
CA VAL A 110 10.40 -11.88 2.08
C VAL A 110 9.82 -11.27 0.80
N GLY A 111 10.46 -11.51 -0.35
CA GLY A 111 9.99 -11.05 -1.65
C GLY A 111 8.61 -11.61 -2.00
N LEU A 112 8.35 -12.89 -1.69
CA LEU A 112 7.03 -13.50 -1.91
C LEU A 112 5.95 -12.90 -1.01
N LEU A 113 6.29 -12.46 0.20
CA LEU A 113 5.38 -11.70 1.06
C LEU A 113 5.05 -10.34 0.44
N LEU A 114 6.07 -9.58 0.01
CA LEU A 114 5.93 -8.23 -0.58
C LEU A 114 5.21 -8.24 -1.94
N GLN A 115 5.27 -9.37 -2.65
CA GLN A 115 4.55 -9.63 -3.90
C GLN A 115 3.14 -10.20 -3.68
N GLN A 116 2.80 -10.59 -2.44
CA GLN A 116 1.57 -11.31 -2.08
C GLN A 116 1.33 -12.58 -2.89
N THR A 117 2.42 -13.32 -3.11
CA THR A 117 2.44 -14.60 -3.81
C THR A 117 2.96 -15.73 -2.92
N ALA A 118 3.01 -15.53 -1.60
CA ALA A 118 3.51 -16.50 -0.62
C ALA A 118 2.68 -17.78 -0.50
N GLY A 119 1.47 -17.83 -1.08
CA GLY A 119 0.57 -18.98 -1.03
C GLY A 119 -0.19 -19.15 0.28
N LEU A 120 -0.09 -18.19 1.20
CA LEU A 120 -0.90 -18.13 2.42
C LEU A 120 -2.36 -17.79 2.09
N GLU A 121 -3.30 -18.18 2.94
CA GLU A 121 -4.66 -17.63 2.94
C GLU A 121 -4.62 -16.08 3.02
N ALA A 122 -5.63 -15.39 2.47
CA ALA A 122 -5.65 -13.92 2.50
C ALA A 122 -5.69 -13.34 3.92
N GLY A 123 -6.30 -14.08 4.86
CA GLY A 123 -6.33 -13.73 6.29
C GLY A 123 -7.29 -12.61 6.69
N VAL A 124 -8.18 -12.13 5.80
CA VAL A 124 -9.07 -10.97 6.08
C VAL A 124 -9.90 -11.17 7.34
N ALA A 125 -10.72 -12.22 7.41
CA ALA A 125 -11.58 -12.45 8.58
C ALA A 125 -10.76 -12.83 9.83
N ALA A 126 -9.79 -13.73 9.68
CA ALA A 126 -8.98 -14.23 10.78
C ALA A 126 -8.18 -13.13 11.47
N LEU A 127 -7.59 -12.21 10.72
CA LEU A 127 -6.72 -11.17 11.27
C LEU A 127 -7.48 -9.92 11.70
N TYR A 128 -8.58 -9.55 11.04
CA TYR A 128 -9.30 -8.33 11.41
C TYR A 128 -10.38 -8.53 12.48
N ARG A 129 -10.90 -9.75 12.67
CA ARG A 129 -11.86 -10.04 13.75
C ARG A 129 -11.19 -10.47 15.05
N ASN A 130 -9.97 -10.99 14.99
CA ASN A 130 -9.19 -11.37 16.16
C ASN A 130 -7.87 -10.59 16.21
N PRO A 131 -7.91 -9.33 16.66
CA PRO A 131 -6.73 -8.50 16.78
C PRO A 131 -5.97 -8.71 18.09
N ALA A 132 -6.11 -9.83 18.80
CA ALA A 132 -5.43 -10.02 20.09
C ALA A 132 -3.90 -10.07 19.94
N ASP A 133 -3.41 -10.96 19.07
CA ASP A 133 -2.00 -11.09 18.68
C ASP A 133 -1.95 -11.40 17.18
N LYS A 134 -1.75 -10.35 16.37
CA LYS A 134 -1.83 -10.49 14.92
C LYS A 134 -0.64 -11.24 14.35
N GLY A 135 0.54 -11.09 14.93
CA GLY A 135 1.74 -11.78 14.49
C GLY A 135 1.57 -13.28 14.61
N ARG A 136 1.16 -13.76 15.81
CA ARG A 136 0.86 -15.17 16.07
C ARG A 136 -0.25 -15.69 15.15
N ASN A 137 -1.33 -14.93 14.98
CA ASN A 137 -2.43 -15.33 14.10
C ASN A 137 -1.98 -15.43 12.63
N ALA A 138 -1.11 -14.54 12.16
CA ALA A 138 -0.64 -14.51 10.78
C ALA A 138 0.28 -15.69 10.45
N ILE A 139 1.21 -16.04 11.35
CA ILE A 139 2.10 -17.21 11.15
C ILE A 139 1.34 -18.54 11.18
N ALA A 140 0.19 -18.58 11.86
CA ALA A 140 -0.67 -19.76 11.96
C ALA A 140 -1.56 -19.99 10.72
N LEU A 141 -1.73 -19.00 9.84
CA LEU A 141 -2.56 -19.12 8.63
C LEU A 141 -2.08 -20.27 7.74
N ARG A 142 -3.00 -20.92 7.02
CA ARG A 142 -2.67 -22.08 6.17
C ARG A 142 -1.96 -21.62 4.88
N ALA A 143 -1.06 -22.46 4.36
CA ALA A 143 -0.55 -22.35 3.00
C ALA A 143 -1.49 -23.12 2.04
N VAL A 144 -2.30 -22.38 1.29
CA VAL A 144 -3.35 -22.91 0.40
C VAL A 144 -2.92 -23.01 -1.06
N ASP A 145 -1.88 -22.27 -1.46
CA ASP A 145 -1.28 -22.33 -2.79
C ASP A 145 0.21 -22.63 -2.69
N GLU A 146 0.81 -23.08 -3.79
CA GLU A 146 2.26 -23.16 -3.90
C GLU A 146 2.89 -21.75 -3.89
N PRO A 147 3.98 -21.51 -3.13
CA PRO A 147 4.67 -20.22 -3.13
C PRO A 147 5.07 -19.79 -4.54
N GLY A 148 4.80 -18.53 -4.87
CA GLY A 148 5.08 -17.93 -6.18
C GLY A 148 4.06 -18.26 -7.28
N ARG A 149 2.94 -18.92 -6.99
CA ARG A 149 1.98 -19.36 -8.03
C ARG A 149 0.71 -18.54 -8.14
N VAL A 150 0.19 -18.01 -7.03
CA VAL A 150 -1.09 -17.29 -7.00
C VAL A 150 -0.91 -15.96 -6.29
N PHE A 151 -1.38 -14.87 -6.91
CA PHE A 151 -1.48 -13.58 -6.27
C PHE A 151 -2.74 -13.55 -5.40
N ARG A 152 -2.55 -13.49 -4.08
CA ARG A 152 -3.66 -13.45 -3.12
C ARG A 152 -3.54 -12.21 -2.24
N TYR A 153 -4.31 -11.19 -2.60
CA TYR A 153 -4.28 -9.94 -1.85
C TYR A 153 -4.95 -10.10 -0.48
N GLY A 154 -4.34 -9.60 0.60
CA GLY A 154 -4.90 -9.64 1.94
C GLY A 154 -3.91 -9.20 3.03
N PRO A 155 -4.32 -9.16 4.30
CA PRO A 155 -3.43 -8.83 5.41
C PRO A 155 -2.32 -9.86 5.66
N ALA A 156 -2.53 -11.14 5.34
CA ALA A 156 -1.65 -12.24 5.79
C ALA A 156 -0.16 -11.99 5.56
N CYS A 157 0.25 -11.70 4.32
CA CYS A 157 1.66 -11.52 3.99
C CYS A 157 2.29 -10.31 4.74
N TRP A 158 1.50 -9.28 5.01
CA TRP A 158 1.95 -8.06 5.67
C TRP A 158 2.10 -8.24 7.18
N GLU A 159 1.18 -8.97 7.81
CA GLU A 159 1.30 -9.24 9.25
C GLU A 159 2.37 -10.32 9.54
N VAL A 160 2.65 -11.24 8.60
CA VAL A 160 3.84 -12.11 8.67
C VAL A 160 5.12 -11.28 8.55
N LEU A 161 5.18 -10.32 7.62
CA LEU A 161 6.32 -9.40 7.50
C LEU A 161 6.52 -8.60 8.80
N ALA A 162 5.42 -8.17 9.43
CA ALA A 162 5.45 -7.50 10.73
C ALA A 162 6.12 -8.38 11.80
N GLU A 163 5.64 -9.61 11.98
CA GLU A 163 6.18 -10.57 12.95
C GLU A 163 7.66 -10.88 12.68
N LEU A 164 8.04 -11.06 11.42
CA LEU A 164 9.44 -11.24 11.00
C LEU A 164 10.31 -10.06 11.45
N MET A 165 9.88 -8.83 11.15
CA MET A 165 10.63 -7.63 11.51
C MET A 165 10.66 -7.40 13.02
N HIS A 166 9.57 -7.67 13.75
CA HIS A 166 9.55 -7.62 15.21
C HIS A 166 10.63 -8.51 15.83
N ARG A 167 10.72 -9.79 15.42
CA ARG A 167 11.73 -10.71 15.95
C ARG A 167 13.15 -10.27 15.61
N LYS A 168 13.37 -9.76 14.40
CA LYS A 168 14.69 -9.25 13.98
C LYS A 168 15.07 -7.97 14.72
N LEU A 169 14.14 -7.06 14.97
CA LEU A 169 14.42 -5.82 15.68
C LEU A 169 14.62 -6.06 17.18
N ALA A 170 13.88 -7.00 17.78
CA ALA A 170 14.05 -7.37 19.18
C ALA A 170 15.48 -7.82 19.49
N VAL A 171 16.09 -8.68 18.65
CA VAL A 171 17.50 -9.10 18.84
C VAL A 171 18.51 -7.98 18.58
N ARG A 172 18.07 -6.85 18.00
CA ARG A 172 18.87 -5.63 17.76
C ARG A 172 18.59 -4.55 18.80
N GLY A 173 17.79 -4.83 19.83
CA GLY A 173 17.43 -3.86 20.87
C GLY A 173 16.46 -2.77 20.38
N ASP A 174 15.64 -3.05 19.37
CA ASP A 174 14.66 -2.11 18.81
C ASP A 174 13.27 -2.74 18.65
N SER A 175 12.27 -1.93 18.30
CA SER A 175 10.89 -2.33 17.99
C SER A 175 10.53 -1.96 16.55
N LEU A 176 9.54 -2.63 15.96
CA LEU A 176 9.05 -2.28 14.62
C LEU A 176 8.44 -0.88 14.60
N GLU A 177 7.74 -0.51 15.66
CA GLU A 177 7.12 0.79 15.89
C GLU A 177 8.18 1.90 15.91
N GLY A 178 9.21 1.72 16.75
CA GLY A 178 10.34 2.63 16.85
C GLY A 178 11.08 2.73 15.51
N PHE A 179 11.25 1.59 14.82
CA PHE A 179 11.87 1.55 13.50
C PHE A 179 11.09 2.30 12.43
N LEU A 180 9.79 2.02 12.29
CA LEU A 180 8.92 2.73 11.36
C LEU A 180 8.94 4.24 11.63
N HIS A 181 8.84 4.63 12.89
CA HIS A 181 8.85 6.04 13.26
C HIS A 181 10.18 6.72 12.90
N ARG A 182 11.29 6.19 13.42
CA ARG A 182 12.61 6.83 13.34
C ARG A 182 13.24 6.74 11.95
N ALA A 183 13.04 5.62 11.26
CA ALA A 183 13.76 5.29 10.04
C ALA A 183 12.93 5.44 8.76
N VAL A 184 11.61 5.61 8.86
CA VAL A 184 10.71 5.76 7.70
C VAL A 184 9.86 7.02 7.81
N MET A 185 9.04 7.16 8.86
CA MET A 185 8.04 8.22 8.92
C MET A 185 8.67 9.60 9.11
N SER A 186 9.50 9.77 10.15
CA SER A 186 10.14 11.05 10.47
C SER A 186 11.04 11.57 9.33
N PRO A 187 11.92 10.74 8.71
CA PRO A 187 12.72 11.19 7.56
C PRO A 187 11.91 11.60 6.33
N LEU A 188 10.67 11.13 6.19
CA LEU A 188 9.76 11.50 5.12
C LEU A 188 8.85 12.69 5.49
N GLY A 189 9.02 13.23 6.70
CA GLY A 189 8.21 14.32 7.23
C GLY A 189 6.75 13.91 7.47
N LEU A 190 6.50 12.63 7.74
CA LEU A 190 5.21 12.11 8.17
C LEU A 190 5.13 12.21 9.69
N SER A 191 4.03 12.74 10.21
CA SER A 191 3.77 12.89 11.64
C SER A 191 3.50 11.54 12.30
N SER A 192 3.80 11.47 13.60
CA SER A 192 3.47 10.36 14.50
C SER A 192 2.39 10.87 15.46
N PRO A 193 1.29 10.15 15.79
CA PRO A 193 1.31 8.77 16.30
C PRO A 193 0.06 7.91 16.00
N LYS A 194 -0.66 8.14 14.90
CA LYS A 194 -1.90 7.37 14.63
C LYS A 194 -1.65 6.15 13.76
N TRP A 195 -1.38 5.05 14.44
CA TRP A 195 -1.28 3.73 13.83
C TRP A 195 -2.09 2.73 14.63
N ARG A 196 -2.99 2.00 13.97
CA ARG A 196 -3.80 0.97 14.64
C ARG A 196 -2.93 -0.22 15.05
N SER A 197 -3.07 -0.62 16.30
CA SER A 197 -2.33 -1.73 16.90
C SER A 197 -3.19 -2.92 17.25
N ASP A 198 -2.56 -4.08 17.46
CA ASP A 198 -3.20 -5.26 18.02
C ASP A 198 -3.34 -5.13 19.55
N GLY A 199 -3.91 -6.14 20.20
CA GLY A 199 -4.07 -6.18 21.65
C GLY A 199 -2.76 -6.20 22.41
N MET A 200 -1.63 -6.42 21.73
CA MET A 200 -0.27 -6.35 22.26
C MET A 200 0.41 -5.00 21.98
N GLY A 201 -0.31 -4.04 21.40
CA GLY A 201 0.23 -2.73 21.04
C GLY A 201 1.04 -2.72 19.74
N ARG A 202 1.11 -3.83 19.00
CA ARG A 202 1.94 -3.97 17.79
C ARG A 202 1.24 -3.42 16.55
N PHE A 203 1.97 -2.68 15.72
CA PHE A 203 1.45 -1.99 14.55
C PHE A 203 0.90 -2.92 13.44
N TYR A 204 -0.28 -2.60 12.89
CA TYR A 204 -0.82 -3.29 11.72
C TYR A 204 -0.10 -2.87 10.43
N LEU A 205 0.65 -3.75 9.78
CA LEU A 205 1.28 -3.40 8.50
C LEU A 205 0.33 -3.42 7.31
N SER A 206 -0.84 -4.08 7.45
CA SER A 206 -1.78 -4.16 6.33
C SER A 206 -2.67 -2.92 6.17
N THR A 207 -3.05 -2.23 7.26
CA THR A 207 -4.04 -1.13 7.23
C THR A 207 -3.92 -0.11 8.38
N GLY A 208 -2.83 -0.13 9.15
CA GLY A 208 -2.78 0.57 10.44
C GLY A 208 -2.63 2.09 10.38
N ALA A 209 -1.89 2.62 9.42
CA ALA A 209 -1.54 4.05 9.38
C ALA A 209 -2.75 4.95 9.15
N GLU A 210 -2.78 6.07 9.88
CA GLU A 210 -3.58 7.25 9.54
C GLU A 210 -2.64 8.35 9.04
N LEU A 211 -3.05 9.05 7.99
CA LEU A 211 -2.27 10.10 7.35
C LEU A 211 -3.19 11.22 6.91
N SER A 212 -2.68 12.45 6.92
CA SER A 212 -3.32 13.57 6.24
C SER A 212 -3.16 13.50 4.73
N VAL A 213 -4.01 14.24 4.00
CA VAL A 213 -3.86 14.38 2.54
C VAL A 213 -2.47 14.94 2.19
N GLY A 214 -1.95 15.89 2.98
CA GLY A 214 -0.61 16.45 2.80
C GLY A 214 0.49 15.41 2.98
N GLU A 215 0.36 14.53 3.95
CA GLU A 215 1.32 13.45 4.22
C GLU A 215 1.26 12.33 3.17
N LEU A 216 0.06 12.01 2.66
CA LEU A 216 -0.07 11.15 1.50
C LEU A 216 0.66 11.73 0.28
N GLY A 217 0.62 13.06 0.09
CA GLY A 217 1.39 13.75 -0.92
C GLY A 217 2.91 13.63 -0.70
N LYS A 218 3.39 13.77 0.55
CA LYS A 218 4.80 13.55 0.92
C LYS A 218 5.25 12.12 0.63
N LEU A 219 4.46 11.13 1.04
CA LEU A 219 4.68 9.71 0.74
C LEU A 219 4.76 9.47 -0.76
N GLY A 220 3.82 10.04 -1.54
CA GLY A 220 3.82 9.93 -3.00
C GLY A 220 5.08 10.49 -3.65
N ARG A 221 5.57 11.66 -3.21
CA ARG A 221 6.81 12.27 -3.74
C ARG A 221 8.06 11.46 -3.38
N ALA A 222 8.12 10.93 -2.16
CA ALA A 222 9.22 10.06 -1.76
C ALA A 222 9.29 8.80 -2.62
N ILE A 223 8.13 8.17 -2.87
CA ILE A 223 8.05 7.01 -3.77
C ILE A 223 8.35 7.40 -5.22
N ALA A 224 7.94 8.60 -5.68
CA ALA A 224 8.30 9.09 -7.01
C ALA A 224 9.82 9.18 -7.20
N ALA A 225 10.54 9.76 -6.23
CA ALA A 225 12.00 9.83 -6.22
C ALA A 225 12.64 8.43 -6.27
N LEU A 226 12.19 7.52 -5.39
CA LEU A 226 12.69 6.14 -5.36
C LEU A 226 12.44 5.39 -6.68
N LEU A 227 11.31 5.64 -7.35
CA LEU A 227 11.00 5.07 -8.66
C LEU A 227 11.85 5.66 -9.80
N ARG A 228 12.40 6.87 -9.63
CA ARG A 228 13.39 7.47 -10.56
C ARG A 228 14.83 7.00 -10.27
N GLY A 229 15.05 6.20 -9.23
CA GLY A 229 16.39 5.77 -8.81
C GLY A 229 17.06 6.74 -7.83
N GLU A 230 16.33 7.74 -7.31
CA GLU A 230 16.83 8.70 -6.33
C GLU A 230 16.52 8.21 -4.91
N SER A 231 17.50 8.26 -4.00
CA SER A 231 17.26 7.92 -2.59
C SER A 231 16.40 8.97 -1.90
N ALA A 232 15.50 8.55 -1.01
CA ALA A 232 14.58 9.45 -0.31
C ALA A 232 14.40 9.02 1.15
N GLY A 233 14.45 9.98 2.09
CA GLY A 233 14.25 9.69 3.53
C GLY A 233 15.23 8.68 4.11
N GLY A 234 16.47 8.62 3.60
CA GLY A 234 17.46 7.63 4.03
C GLY A 234 17.19 6.20 3.57
N ILE A 235 16.29 6.01 2.61
CA ILE A 235 16.01 4.75 1.93
C ILE A 235 16.75 4.76 0.59
N ASP A 236 17.61 3.76 0.40
CA ASP A 236 18.34 3.55 -0.84
C ASP A 236 17.42 3.07 -1.96
N ALA A 237 17.56 3.65 -3.15
CA ALA A 237 16.69 3.38 -4.28
C ALA A 237 16.82 1.94 -4.82
N ALA A 238 18.03 1.35 -4.78
CA ALA A 238 18.22 -0.03 -5.21
C ALA A 238 17.56 -1.02 -4.25
N SER A 239 17.68 -0.76 -2.95
CA SER A 239 17.01 -1.51 -1.88
C SER A 239 15.48 -1.42 -2.01
N PHE A 240 14.96 -0.24 -2.31
CA PHE A 240 13.53 -0.05 -2.62
C PHE A 240 13.12 -0.82 -3.88
N ALA A 241 13.89 -0.73 -4.96
CA ALA A 241 13.59 -1.44 -6.20
C ALA A 241 13.50 -2.95 -5.99
N ALA A 242 14.38 -3.53 -5.16
CA ALA A 242 14.33 -4.96 -4.79
C ALA A 242 13.05 -5.30 -4.01
N MET A 243 12.72 -4.52 -2.97
CA MET A 243 11.56 -4.78 -2.09
C MET A 243 10.21 -4.47 -2.73
N ALA A 244 10.16 -3.55 -3.69
CA ALA A 244 8.93 -3.20 -4.39
C ALA A 244 8.73 -3.98 -5.69
N ARG A 245 9.66 -4.85 -6.08
CA ARG A 245 9.66 -5.55 -7.38
C ARG A 245 8.38 -6.38 -7.61
N PRO A 246 7.65 -6.17 -8.72
CA PRO A 246 6.53 -7.03 -9.10
C PRO A 246 6.92 -8.49 -9.34
N SER A 247 5.93 -9.38 -9.31
CA SER A 247 6.11 -10.79 -9.69
C SER A 247 5.67 -11.04 -11.13
N ALA A 248 6.09 -12.16 -11.72
CA ALA A 248 5.57 -12.61 -13.00
C ALA A 248 4.09 -13.05 -12.94
N VAL A 249 3.58 -13.37 -11.74
CA VAL A 249 2.17 -13.75 -11.51
C VAL A 249 1.27 -12.52 -11.57
N ASN A 250 1.69 -11.41 -10.95
CA ASN A 250 1.00 -10.14 -11.03
C ASN A 250 2.02 -9.01 -11.29
N PRO A 251 2.21 -8.60 -12.57
CA PRO A 251 3.15 -7.54 -12.93
C PRO A 251 2.68 -6.15 -12.52
N MET A 252 1.40 -5.99 -12.13
CA MET A 252 0.91 -4.71 -11.61
C MET A 252 1.33 -4.48 -10.16
N PHE A 253 1.54 -5.53 -9.35
CA PHE A 253 1.68 -5.38 -7.90
C PHE A 253 3.06 -5.80 -7.36
N GLY A 254 3.61 -4.96 -6.47
CA GLY A 254 4.74 -5.31 -5.61
C GLY A 254 5.03 -4.20 -4.61
N GLY A 255 5.28 -4.55 -3.34
CA GLY A 255 5.61 -3.58 -2.28
C GLY A 255 4.47 -2.60 -1.93
N GLY A 256 3.21 -2.98 -2.13
CA GLY A 256 2.07 -2.08 -1.90
C GLY A 256 1.76 -1.12 -3.07
N LEU A 257 2.57 -1.16 -4.14
CA LEU A 257 2.40 -0.33 -5.33
C LEU A 257 1.64 -1.09 -6.43
N TRP A 258 0.66 -0.42 -7.03
CA TRP A 258 -0.03 -0.84 -8.26
C TRP A 258 0.51 -0.06 -9.46
N ARG A 259 0.95 -0.74 -10.51
CA ARG A 259 1.70 -0.16 -11.63
C ARG A 259 0.90 -0.20 -12.92
N ASN A 260 1.04 0.84 -13.73
CA ASN A 260 0.44 0.95 -15.06
C ASN A 260 1.34 0.44 -16.20
N GLY A 261 2.40 -0.32 -15.88
CA GLY A 261 3.48 -0.66 -16.81
C GLY A 261 3.06 -1.42 -18.07
N HIS A 262 1.88 -2.04 -18.06
CA HIS A 262 1.35 -2.80 -19.21
C HIS A 262 0.35 -2.03 -20.07
N ALA A 263 0.06 -0.76 -19.78
CA ALA A 263 -0.96 0.04 -20.48
C ALA A 263 -0.70 0.28 -21.99
N ARG A 264 0.46 -0.13 -22.52
CA ARG A 264 0.80 -0.05 -23.95
C ARG A 264 1.00 -1.41 -24.61
N LYS A 265 0.78 -2.51 -23.88
CA LYS A 265 0.83 -3.86 -24.45
C LYS A 265 -0.40 -4.12 -25.30
N ALA A 266 -0.24 -4.91 -26.36
CA ALA A 266 -1.36 -5.40 -27.15
C ALA A 266 -2.34 -6.17 -26.24
N GLY A 267 -3.64 -5.87 -26.35
CA GLY A 267 -4.68 -6.49 -25.52
C GLY A 267 -4.73 -5.97 -24.08
N ALA A 268 -4.11 -4.83 -23.76
CA ALA A 268 -4.23 -4.22 -22.44
C ALA A 268 -5.67 -3.80 -22.13
N VAL A 269 -6.12 -4.07 -20.90
CA VAL A 269 -7.48 -3.78 -20.42
C VAL A 269 -7.40 -2.97 -19.13
N GLU A 270 -8.12 -1.86 -19.06
CA GLU A 270 -8.26 -1.08 -17.82
C GLU A 270 -9.12 -1.85 -16.81
N ILE A 271 -8.65 -1.98 -15.58
CA ILE A 271 -9.38 -2.64 -14.50
C ILE A 271 -9.62 -1.73 -13.30
N GLU A 272 -10.66 -2.04 -12.56
CA GLU A 272 -10.90 -1.52 -11.22
C GLU A 272 -10.25 -2.47 -10.22
N VAL A 273 -9.11 -2.07 -9.65
CA VAL A 273 -8.28 -2.98 -8.84
C VAL A 273 -9.05 -3.61 -7.71
N GLU A 274 -9.84 -2.83 -6.96
CA GLU A 274 -10.59 -3.33 -5.80
C GLU A 274 -11.63 -4.40 -6.19
N ASP A 275 -12.18 -4.35 -7.42
CA ASP A 275 -13.14 -5.33 -7.93
C ASP A 275 -12.45 -6.61 -8.44
N ALA A 276 -11.16 -6.54 -8.71
CA ALA A 276 -10.38 -7.63 -9.31
C ALA A 276 -9.66 -8.51 -8.28
N LEU A 277 -9.72 -8.20 -6.98
CA LEU A 277 -8.94 -8.89 -5.95
C LEU A 277 -9.51 -10.25 -5.53
N ASP A 278 -10.84 -10.39 -5.54
CA ASP A 278 -11.55 -11.55 -4.99
C ASP A 278 -12.67 -12.01 -5.96
N PRO A 279 -12.74 -13.30 -6.33
CA PRO A 279 -11.74 -14.33 -6.06
C PRO A 279 -10.39 -14.05 -6.77
N PRO A 280 -9.28 -14.69 -6.35
CA PRO A 280 -7.99 -14.52 -7.00
C PRO A 280 -8.05 -14.77 -8.50
N ARG A 281 -7.37 -13.91 -9.28
CA ARG A 281 -7.27 -14.01 -10.74
C ARG A 281 -5.98 -14.75 -11.14
N ASN A 282 -6.02 -15.39 -12.31
CA ASN A 282 -4.84 -16.05 -12.87
C ASN A 282 -3.81 -15.02 -13.38
N SER A 283 -2.62 -15.50 -13.74
CA SER A 283 -1.54 -14.65 -14.23
C SER A 283 -1.84 -13.97 -15.56
N GLU A 284 -2.59 -14.61 -16.46
CA GLU A 284 -2.95 -14.03 -17.75
C GLU A 284 -3.85 -12.79 -17.61
N PHE A 285 -4.79 -12.81 -16.66
CA PHE A 285 -5.57 -11.63 -16.30
C PHE A 285 -4.64 -10.45 -15.93
N TRP A 286 -3.73 -10.66 -14.98
CA TRP A 286 -2.84 -9.58 -14.52
C TRP A 286 -1.83 -9.12 -15.57
N LYS A 287 -1.44 -9.99 -16.51
CA LYS A 287 -0.57 -9.61 -17.64
C LYS A 287 -1.27 -8.67 -18.62
N SER A 288 -2.58 -8.79 -18.80
CA SER A 288 -3.38 -7.89 -19.64
C SER A 288 -3.89 -6.65 -18.90
N ALA A 289 -3.93 -6.67 -17.57
CA ALA A 289 -4.50 -5.59 -16.78
C ALA A 289 -3.62 -4.32 -16.73
N CYS A 290 -4.26 -3.16 -16.67
CA CYS A 290 -3.63 -1.86 -16.42
C CYS A 290 -4.55 -0.93 -15.61
N LEU A 291 -4.00 0.15 -15.06
CA LEU A 291 -4.77 1.16 -14.33
C LEU A 291 -5.48 2.11 -15.28
N SER A 292 -4.79 2.57 -16.33
CA SER A 292 -5.38 3.38 -17.39
C SER A 292 -4.61 3.30 -18.69
N LEU A 293 -5.34 3.16 -19.80
CA LEU A 293 -4.81 3.23 -21.16
C LEU A 293 -4.46 4.66 -21.56
N LYS A 294 -5.08 5.68 -20.96
CA LYS A 294 -4.83 7.09 -21.29
C LYS A 294 -3.57 7.65 -20.63
N HIS A 295 -3.20 7.13 -19.46
CA HIS A 295 -2.03 7.59 -18.71
C HIS A 295 -0.74 6.88 -19.15
N SER A 296 0.40 7.45 -18.75
CA SER A 296 1.73 6.90 -19.01
C SER A 296 1.97 5.58 -18.27
N THR A 297 2.92 4.80 -18.77
CA THR A 297 3.25 3.46 -18.21
C THR A 297 3.97 3.53 -16.87
N ASP A 298 4.54 4.68 -16.51
CA ASP A 298 5.17 4.92 -15.21
C ASP A 298 4.16 5.34 -14.12
N LEU A 299 2.87 5.50 -14.45
CA LEU A 299 1.83 5.72 -13.43
C LEU A 299 1.85 4.60 -12.38
N VAL A 300 1.92 4.99 -11.12
CA VAL A 300 1.81 4.13 -9.95
C VAL A 300 0.69 4.63 -9.04
N ALA A 301 -0.08 3.70 -8.49
CA ALA A 301 -1.13 3.97 -7.50
C ALA A 301 -0.85 3.24 -6.18
N LEU A 302 -1.00 3.96 -5.07
CA LEU A 302 -1.19 3.39 -3.74
C LEU A 302 -2.68 3.37 -3.47
N ILE A 303 -3.23 2.16 -3.28
CA ILE A 303 -4.68 1.92 -3.25
C ILE A 303 -5.10 1.53 -1.84
N GLY A 304 -5.82 2.43 -1.17
CA GLY A 304 -6.51 2.18 0.08
C GLY A 304 -8.02 2.06 -0.16
N SER A 305 -8.69 1.14 0.52
CA SER A 305 -10.10 0.88 0.21
C SER A 305 -11.02 2.09 0.33
N SER A 306 -12.13 2.04 -0.39
CA SER A 306 -13.17 3.08 -0.38
C SER A 306 -12.69 4.45 -0.87
N GLY A 307 -11.76 4.44 -1.84
CA GLY A 307 -11.33 5.62 -2.57
C GLY A 307 -10.16 6.41 -1.99
N ARG A 308 -9.39 5.83 -1.05
CA ARG A 308 -8.12 6.44 -0.63
C ARG A 308 -7.08 6.17 -1.69
N ARG A 309 -6.45 7.22 -2.21
CA ARG A 309 -5.50 7.10 -3.33
C ARG A 309 -4.29 7.99 -3.13
N VAL A 310 -3.14 7.47 -3.57
CA VAL A 310 -1.99 8.28 -3.97
C VAL A 310 -1.62 7.85 -5.38
N LEU A 311 -1.80 8.73 -6.34
CA LEU A 311 -1.45 8.52 -7.74
C LEU A 311 -0.14 9.26 -8.02
N ILE A 312 0.79 8.61 -8.68
CA ILE A 312 2.18 9.05 -8.82
C ILE A 312 2.57 8.88 -10.29
N TRP A 313 3.05 9.94 -10.92
CA TRP A 313 3.67 9.92 -12.24
C TRP A 313 5.13 10.38 -12.07
N PRO A 314 6.08 9.45 -11.84
CA PRO A 314 7.46 9.79 -11.53
C PRO A 314 8.13 10.68 -12.58
N SER A 315 7.94 10.40 -13.87
CA SER A 315 8.52 11.18 -14.98
C SER A 315 7.96 12.60 -15.12
N GLN A 316 6.79 12.86 -14.53
CA GLN A 316 6.12 14.17 -14.59
C GLN A 316 6.27 14.93 -13.26
N ASP A 317 6.98 14.34 -12.29
CA ASP A 317 7.06 14.80 -10.91
C ASP A 317 5.68 15.17 -10.32
N ARG A 318 4.66 14.39 -10.70
CA ARG A 318 3.25 14.67 -10.41
C ARG A 318 2.70 13.68 -9.40
N VAL A 319 2.08 14.19 -8.35
CA VAL A 319 1.43 13.39 -7.30
C VAL A 319 0.02 13.91 -7.07
N VAL A 320 -0.95 13.00 -6.94
CA VAL A 320 -2.31 13.31 -6.52
C VAL A 320 -2.65 12.44 -5.32
N ALA A 321 -3.06 13.05 -4.21
CA ALA A 321 -3.52 12.33 -3.03
C ALA A 321 -4.99 12.62 -2.76
N ARG A 322 -5.71 11.59 -2.33
CA ARG A 322 -7.12 11.67 -1.97
C ARG A 322 -7.38 10.83 -0.73
N LEU A 323 -7.98 11.46 0.28
CA LEU A 323 -8.69 10.76 1.34
C LEU A 323 -10.17 10.77 1.01
N GLY A 324 -10.79 9.59 0.98
CA GLY A 324 -12.22 9.46 0.76
C GLY A 324 -12.79 8.21 1.40
N VAL A 325 -14.11 8.19 1.52
CA VAL A 325 -14.89 7.05 2.00
C VAL A 325 -16.10 6.92 1.09
N ALA A 326 -16.04 6.00 0.14
CA ALA A 326 -17.16 5.71 -0.74
C ALA A 326 -17.37 4.20 -0.95
N ALA A 327 -18.64 3.79 -0.83
CA ALA A 327 -19.09 2.43 -1.10
C ALA A 327 -19.29 2.15 -2.61
N SER A 328 -18.79 2.98 -3.50
CA SER A 328 -18.87 2.72 -4.95
C SER A 328 -17.74 3.38 -5.72
N TRP A 329 -16.64 3.75 -5.04
CA TRP A 329 -15.50 4.40 -5.69
C TRP A 329 -14.99 3.59 -6.88
N LYS A 330 -14.71 4.29 -7.98
CA LYS A 330 -14.08 3.79 -9.21
C LYS A 330 -12.92 4.70 -9.58
N ASP A 331 -11.79 4.09 -9.93
CA ASP A 331 -10.58 4.82 -10.28
C ASP A 331 -10.63 5.41 -11.68
N ARG A 332 -11.28 4.71 -12.64
CA ARG A 332 -11.30 5.15 -14.04
C ARG A 332 -11.82 6.58 -14.22
N PRO A 333 -13.02 6.99 -13.72
CA PRO A 333 -13.51 8.34 -13.94
C PRO A 333 -12.57 9.42 -13.36
N PHE A 334 -11.95 9.13 -12.22
CA PHE A 334 -11.01 10.06 -11.59
C PHE A 334 -9.72 10.16 -12.40
N LEU A 335 -9.15 9.04 -12.85
CA LEU A 335 -7.98 9.04 -13.73
C LEU A 335 -8.27 9.76 -15.06
N GLU A 336 -9.42 9.54 -15.68
CA GLU A 336 -9.79 10.26 -16.91
C GLU A 336 -9.88 11.78 -16.72
N ALA A 337 -10.30 12.24 -15.54
CA ALA A 337 -10.35 13.66 -15.22
C ALA A 337 -8.98 14.29 -14.88
N LEU A 338 -7.94 13.47 -14.74
CA LEU A 338 -6.55 13.88 -14.48
C LEU A 338 -5.66 13.82 -15.74
N GLY A 339 -6.22 13.30 -16.85
CA GLY A 339 -5.56 13.19 -18.15
C GLY A 339 -5.57 14.47 -18.95
#